data_AF-A0A6I7N5N8-F1
#
_entry.id   AF-A0A6I7N5N8-F1
#
_cell.length_a   1.000
_cell.length_b   1.000
_cell.length_c   1.000
_cell.angle_alpha   90.00
_cell.angle_beta   90.00
_cell.angle_gamma   90.00
#
_symmetry.space_group_name_H-M   'P 1'
#
loop_
_entity.id
_entity.type
_entity.pdbx_description
1 polymer ?
#
loop_
_entity_poly.entity_id
_entity_poly.type
_entity_poly.pdbx_seq_one_letter_code
_entity_poly.pdbx_strand_id
1 'polypeptide(L)'
;MKAKTFYSRAAILLLALLLTALPATPLLAGMIDTQTLVAASSAQFERTELVQRLQSDEVRDALTRMGVNPADAQKRVDRLSDAEVLALNARLEELPAGGSALGVIAAVFIVLVITDALGITDIFGFVRAQR
;
A
#
# COMPACT_ATOMS: atom_id res chain seq x y z
N MET A 1 -3.89 -3.99 67.64
CA MET A 1 -4.78 -4.44 66.53
C MET A 1 -4.92 -3.45 65.36
N LYS A 2 -4.33 -2.23 65.36
CA LYS A 2 -4.54 -1.22 64.29
C LYS A 2 -3.71 -1.42 63.00
N ALA A 3 -2.60 -2.17 63.04
CA ALA A 3 -1.77 -2.40 61.85
C ALA A 3 -2.44 -3.32 60.83
N LYS A 4 -3.14 -4.37 61.28
CA LYS A 4 -3.78 -5.36 60.40
C LYS A 4 -4.91 -4.74 59.56
N THR A 5 -5.66 -3.78 60.10
CA THR A 5 -6.72 -3.05 59.38
C THR A 5 -6.16 -1.99 58.43
N PHE A 6 -4.96 -1.46 58.69
CA PHE A 6 -4.28 -0.53 57.79
C PHE A 6 -3.80 -1.22 56.50
N TYR A 7 -3.19 -2.41 56.63
CA TYR A 7 -2.79 -3.22 55.47
C TYR A 7 -3.99 -3.70 54.64
N SER A 8 -5.09 -4.11 55.28
CA SER A 8 -6.31 -4.49 54.54
C SER A 8 -6.93 -3.33 53.78
N ARG A 9 -6.92 -2.11 54.34
CA ARG A 9 -7.42 -0.91 53.64
C ARG A 9 -6.52 -0.50 52.48
N ALA A 10 -5.20 -0.58 52.66
CA ALA A 10 -4.24 -0.33 51.60
C ALA A 10 -4.37 -1.35 50.45
N ALA A 11 -4.59 -2.63 50.77
CA ALA A 11 -4.80 -3.67 49.77
C ALA A 11 -6.09 -3.46 48.95
N ILE A 12 -7.17 -3.01 49.59
CA ILE A 12 -8.43 -2.70 48.89
C ILE A 12 -8.27 -1.50 47.96
N LEU A 13 -7.53 -0.46 48.38
CA LEU A 13 -7.26 0.71 47.53
C LEU A 13 -6.36 0.36 46.33
N LEU A 14 -5.35 -0.50 46.54
CA LEU A 14 -4.49 -0.99 45.47
C LEU A 14 -5.27 -1.83 44.45
N LEU A 15 -6.16 -2.70 44.92
CA LEU A 15 -7.02 -3.51 44.06
C LEU A 15 -7.99 -2.65 43.24
N ALA A 16 -8.58 -1.61 43.86
CA ALA A 16 -9.45 -0.67 43.16
C ALA A 16 -8.69 0.12 42.08
N LEU A 17 -7.45 0.55 42.36
CA LEU A 17 -6.61 1.24 41.39
C LEU A 17 -6.23 0.32 40.21
N LEU A 18 -5.91 -0.95 40.49
CA LEU A 18 -5.65 -1.94 39.43
C LEU A 18 -6.87 -2.16 38.54
N LEU A 19 -8.08 -2.23 39.11
CA LEU A 19 -9.31 -2.40 38.33
C LEU A 19 -9.58 -1.23 37.38
N THR A 20 -9.23 -0.01 37.77
CA THR A 20 -9.36 1.19 36.90
C THR A 20 -8.28 1.28 35.81
N ALA A 21 -7.18 0.53 35.97
CA ALA A 21 -6.09 0.49 35.01
C ALA A 21 -6.28 -0.57 33.92
N LEU A 22 -7.37 -1.36 33.96
CA LEU A 22 -7.69 -2.24 32.85
C LEU A 22 -8.07 -1.37 31.64
N PRO A 23 -7.39 -1.52 30.49
CA PRO A 23 -7.78 -0.81 29.28
C PRO A 23 -9.19 -1.26 28.90
N ALA A 24 -10.10 -0.31 28.73
CA ALA A 24 -11.39 -0.56 28.12
C ALA A 24 -11.14 -1.00 26.68
N THR A 25 -11.06 -2.32 26.44
CA THR A 25 -11.04 -2.86 25.09
C THR A 25 -12.38 -2.48 24.45
N PRO A 26 -12.40 -1.73 23.33
CA PRO A 26 -13.65 -1.47 22.65
C PRO A 26 -14.24 -2.82 22.25
N LEU A 27 -15.42 -3.14 22.81
CA LEU A 27 -16.26 -4.21 22.28
C LEU A 27 -16.62 -3.82 20.86
N LEU A 28 -15.99 -4.48 19.88
CA LEU A 28 -16.39 -4.42 18.47
C LEU A 28 -17.71 -5.20 18.33
N ALA A 29 -18.78 -4.64 18.90
CA ALA A 29 -20.14 -4.99 18.52
C ALA A 29 -20.27 -4.64 17.04
N GLY A 30 -20.66 -5.63 16.23
CA GLY A 30 -20.69 -5.54 14.77
C GLY A 30 -21.40 -4.27 14.28
N MET A 31 -20.60 -3.24 14.01
CA MET A 31 -20.97 -2.20 13.08
C MET A 31 -20.85 -2.89 11.72
N ILE A 32 -21.95 -2.98 10.98
CA ILE A 32 -21.83 -3.06 9.52
C ILE A 32 -21.20 -1.73 9.16
N ASP A 33 -19.88 -1.79 9.08
CA ASP A 33 -19.04 -0.63 9.08
C ASP A 33 -19.29 0.09 7.76
N THR A 34 -19.45 1.40 7.79
CA THR A 34 -19.44 2.20 6.56
C THR A 34 -18.15 1.95 5.77
N GLN A 35 -17.10 1.44 6.44
CA GLN A 35 -15.89 0.89 5.82
C GLN A 35 -16.15 -0.31 4.90
N THR A 36 -17.20 -1.12 5.08
CA THR A 36 -17.58 -2.17 4.12
C THR A 36 -18.20 -1.58 2.85
N LEU A 37 -18.97 -0.49 2.97
CA LEU A 37 -19.51 0.25 1.81
C LEU A 37 -18.42 1.05 1.10
N VAL A 38 -17.47 1.63 1.83
CA VAL A 38 -16.29 2.29 1.27
C VAL A 38 -15.34 1.26 0.66
N ALA A 39 -15.13 0.09 1.27
CA ALA A 39 -14.32 -0.98 0.69
C ALA A 39 -14.97 -1.57 -0.57
N ALA A 40 -16.30 -1.69 -0.62
CA ALA A 40 -17.01 -2.10 -1.83
C ALA A 40 -16.91 -1.03 -2.94
N SER A 41 -16.96 0.27 -2.60
CA SER A 41 -16.75 1.34 -3.58
C SER A 41 -15.30 1.42 -4.05
N SER A 42 -14.33 1.20 -3.14
CA SER A 42 -12.91 1.05 -3.45
C SER A 42 -12.68 -0.14 -4.38
N ALA A 43 -13.27 -1.30 -4.11
CA ALA A 43 -13.15 -2.48 -4.96
C ALA A 43 -13.71 -2.24 -6.39
N GLN A 44 -14.79 -1.47 -6.51
CA GLN A 44 -15.35 -1.09 -7.82
C GLN A 44 -14.48 -0.07 -8.56
N PHE A 45 -13.88 0.88 -7.83
CA PHE A 45 -12.90 1.82 -8.38
C PHE A 45 -11.63 1.08 -8.84
N GLU A 46 -11.13 0.18 -8.01
CA GLU A 46 -9.98 -0.69 -8.28
C GLU A 46 -10.20 -1.65 -9.45
N ARG A 47 -11.41 -2.20 -9.59
CA ARG A 47 -11.80 -2.98 -10.78
C ARG A 47 -11.79 -2.11 -12.03
N THR A 48 -12.27 -0.87 -11.95
CA THR A 48 -12.27 0.06 -13.09
C THR A 48 -10.85 0.43 -13.50
N GLU A 49 -9.97 0.67 -12.52
CA GLU A 49 -8.55 0.95 -12.75
C GLU A 49 -7.82 -0.25 -13.38
N LEU A 50 -8.06 -1.47 -12.89
CA LEU A 50 -7.52 -2.70 -13.47
C LEU A 50 -7.95 -2.89 -14.92
N VAL A 51 -9.23 -2.67 -15.21
CA VAL A 51 -9.75 -2.75 -16.58
C VAL A 51 -9.09 -1.70 -17.47
N GLN A 52 -8.87 -0.48 -16.99
CA GLN A 52 -8.13 0.56 -17.75
C GLN A 52 -6.65 0.19 -17.98
N ARG A 53 -5.97 -0.34 -16.96
CA ARG A 53 -4.58 -0.81 -17.10
C ARG A 53 -4.47 -1.98 -18.09
N LEU A 54 -5.40 -2.94 -18.05
CA LEU A 54 -5.49 -4.03 -19.03
C LEU A 54 -5.81 -3.56 -20.45
N GLN A 55 -6.44 -2.38 -20.60
CA GLN A 55 -6.71 -1.77 -21.90
C GLN A 55 -5.52 -0.95 -22.43
N SER A 56 -4.49 -0.72 -21.62
CA SER A 56 -3.30 0.00 -22.06
C SER A 56 -2.52 -0.84 -23.07
N ASP A 57 -2.09 -0.22 -24.17
CA ASP A 57 -1.43 -0.91 -25.29
C ASP A 57 -0.16 -1.64 -24.86
N GLU A 58 0.58 -1.10 -23.89
CA GLU A 58 1.76 -1.73 -23.31
C GLU A 58 1.45 -3.06 -22.60
N VAL A 59 0.31 -3.15 -21.89
CA VAL A 59 -0.13 -4.36 -21.20
C VAL A 59 -0.66 -5.39 -22.19
N ARG A 60 -1.36 -4.95 -23.23
CA ARG A 60 -1.82 -5.82 -24.33
C ARG A 60 -0.66 -6.43 -25.10
N ASP A 61 0.37 -5.66 -25.40
CA ASP A 61 1.59 -6.13 -26.07
C ASP A 61 2.40 -7.05 -25.17
N ALA A 62 2.47 -6.77 -23.86
CA ALA A 62 3.10 -7.68 -22.90
C ALA A 62 2.36 -9.03 -22.82
N LEU A 63 1.03 -9.02 -22.72
CA LEU A 63 0.21 -10.23 -22.71
C LEU A 63 0.34 -11.03 -24.01
N THR A 64 0.32 -10.35 -25.15
CA THR A 64 0.48 -10.97 -26.47
C THR A 64 1.88 -11.59 -26.64
N ARG A 65 2.94 -10.92 -26.18
CA ARG A 65 4.30 -11.48 -26.13
C ARG A 65 4.41 -12.73 -25.26
N MET A 66 3.59 -12.83 -24.21
CA MET A 66 3.47 -14.01 -23.36
C MET A 66 2.55 -15.10 -23.94
N GLY A 67 2.00 -14.89 -25.14
CA GLY A 67 1.06 -15.83 -25.79
C GLY A 67 -0.35 -15.82 -25.20
N VAL A 68 -0.70 -14.80 -24.41
CA VAL A 68 -2.01 -14.65 -23.77
C VAL A 68 -2.86 -13.67 -24.58
N ASN A 69 -4.06 -14.10 -24.98
CA ASN A 69 -5.02 -13.22 -25.64
C ASN A 69 -5.56 -12.19 -24.62
N PRO A 70 -5.44 -10.87 -24.87
CA PRO A 70 -5.93 -9.84 -23.95
C PRO A 70 -7.43 -9.93 -23.67
N ALA A 71 -8.25 -10.39 -24.64
CA ALA A 71 -9.68 -10.59 -24.43
C ALA A 71 -10.00 -11.68 -23.40
N ASP A 72 -9.16 -12.72 -23.32
CA ASP A 72 -9.31 -13.80 -22.34
C ASP A 72 -8.81 -13.39 -20.96
N ALA A 73 -7.80 -12.52 -20.89
CA ALA A 73 -7.34 -11.91 -19.64
C ALA A 73 -8.44 -11.03 -19.02
N GLN A 74 -9.13 -10.23 -19.82
CA GLN A 74 -10.23 -9.39 -19.34
C GLN A 74 -11.39 -10.22 -18.77
N LYS A 75 -11.81 -11.28 -19.47
CA LYS A 75 -12.84 -12.23 -18.96
C LYS A 75 -12.44 -12.96 -17.67
N ARG A 76 -11.14 -13.05 -17.36
CA ARG A 76 -10.67 -13.64 -16.10
C ARG A 76 -10.80 -12.65 -14.96
N VAL A 77 -10.45 -11.39 -15.19
CA VAL A 77 -10.62 -10.31 -14.20
C VAL A 77 -12.10 -10.06 -13.91
N ASP A 78 -12.96 -10.11 -14.92
CA ASP A 78 -14.41 -9.97 -14.72
C ASP A 78 -15.01 -11.07 -13.84
N ARG A 79 -14.38 -12.26 -13.84
CA ARG A 79 -14.77 -13.42 -13.02
C ARG A 79 -14.17 -13.41 -11.61
N LEU A 80 -13.24 -12.50 -11.31
CA LEU A 80 -12.69 -12.39 -9.96
C LEU A 80 -13.74 -11.78 -9.02
N SER A 81 -13.80 -12.33 -7.81
CA SER A 81 -14.53 -11.73 -6.71
C SER A 81 -13.85 -10.46 -6.23
N ASP A 82 -14.59 -9.58 -5.56
CA ASP A 82 -14.07 -8.28 -5.13
C ASP A 82 -12.87 -8.39 -4.18
N ALA A 83 -12.84 -9.45 -3.35
CA ALA A 83 -11.68 -9.76 -2.49
C ALA A 83 -10.44 -10.19 -3.29
N GLU A 84 -10.62 -10.91 -4.40
CA GLU A 84 -9.52 -11.35 -5.26
C GLU A 84 -8.97 -10.19 -6.11
N VAL A 85 -9.84 -9.26 -6.52
CA VAL A 85 -9.46 -8.02 -7.20
C VAL A 85 -8.57 -7.17 -6.29
N LEU A 86 -8.97 -6.99 -5.02
CA LEU A 86 -8.21 -6.22 -4.03
C LEU A 86 -6.83 -6.85 -3.76
N ALA A 87 -6.79 -8.19 -3.61
CA ALA A 87 -5.54 -8.92 -3.41
C ALA A 87 -4.61 -8.89 -4.64
N LEU A 88 -5.19 -8.84 -5.85
CA LEU A 88 -4.44 -8.70 -7.09
C LEU A 88 -3.83 -7.30 -7.22
N ASN A 89 -4.60 -6.25 -6.90
CA ASN A 89 -4.09 -4.88 -6.92
C ASN A 89 -2.99 -4.65 -5.90
N ALA A 90 -3.14 -5.13 -4.66
CA ALA A 90 -2.09 -5.06 -3.66
C ALA A 90 -0.77 -5.67 -4.18
N ARG A 91 -0.84 -6.81 -4.89
CA ARG A 91 0.34 -7.43 -5.51
C ARG A 91 0.89 -6.64 -6.70
N LEU A 92 0.03 -5.98 -7.48
CA LEU A 92 0.46 -5.13 -8.60
C LEU A 92 1.06 -3.80 -8.14
N GLU A 93 0.70 -3.32 -6.95
CA GLU A 93 1.34 -2.17 -6.29
C GLU A 93 2.71 -2.53 -5.69
N GLU A 94 2.85 -3.75 -5.16
CA GLU A 94 4.16 -4.29 -4.72
C GLU A 94 5.11 -4.52 -5.90
N LEU A 95 4.57 -4.77 -7.09
CA LEU A 95 5.34 -4.77 -8.32
C LEU A 95 5.61 -3.32 -8.72
N PRO A 96 6.87 -2.92 -9.02
CA PRO A 96 7.18 -1.53 -9.35
C PRO A 96 6.39 -1.08 -10.59
N ALA A 97 5.26 -0.39 -10.38
CA ALA A 97 4.36 0.08 -11.44
C ALA A 97 4.94 1.20 -12.32
N GLY A 98 6.24 1.50 -12.19
CA GLY A 98 7.03 2.40 -13.04
C GLY A 98 8.35 1.78 -13.50
N GLY A 99 8.47 0.45 -13.46
CA GLY A 99 9.72 -0.29 -13.66
C GLY A 99 9.92 -0.85 -15.06
N SER A 100 9.55 -0.15 -16.13
CA SER A 100 10.26 -0.44 -17.39
C SER A 100 11.73 -0.12 -17.15
N ALA A 101 12.66 -0.90 -17.70
CA ALA A 101 14.09 -0.57 -17.61
C ALA A 101 14.35 0.90 -18.00
N LEU A 102 13.52 1.45 -18.89
CA LEU A 102 13.52 2.86 -19.28
C LEU A 102 13.25 3.82 -18.13
N GLY A 103 12.30 3.53 -17.22
CA GLY A 103 12.03 4.38 -16.06
C GLY A 103 13.21 4.44 -15.10
N VAL A 104 13.83 3.30 -14.82
CA VAL A 104 15.04 3.20 -13.98
C VAL A 104 16.22 3.90 -14.66
N ILE A 105 16.43 3.66 -15.96
CA ILE A 105 17.48 4.31 -16.75
C ILE A 105 17.28 5.84 -16.77
N ALA A 106 16.06 6.31 -16.98
CA ALA A 106 15.75 7.74 -16.99
C ALA A 106 15.97 8.38 -15.61
N ALA A 107 15.56 7.71 -14.53
CA ALA A 107 15.80 8.19 -13.16
C ALA A 107 17.29 8.30 -12.86
N VAL A 108 18.08 7.26 -13.18
CA VAL A 108 19.54 7.28 -13.02
C VAL A 108 20.16 8.38 -13.88
N PHE A 109 19.74 8.52 -15.13
CA PHE A 109 20.20 9.59 -16.02
C PHE A 109 19.95 10.99 -15.43
N ILE A 110 18.75 11.24 -14.90
CA ILE A 110 18.40 12.52 -14.24
C ILE A 110 19.30 12.79 -13.04
N VAL A 111 19.51 11.79 -12.16
CA VAL A 111 20.40 11.95 -10.99
C VAL A 111 21.81 12.31 -11.44
N LEU A 112 22.35 11.59 -12.44
CA LEU A 112 23.70 11.84 -12.96
C LEU A 112 23.84 13.23 -13.60
N VAL A 113 22.82 13.70 -14.33
CA VAL A 113 22.83 15.05 -14.92
C VAL A 113 22.82 16.13 -13.82
N ILE A 114 22.05 15.92 -12.74
CA ILE A 114 22.01 16.86 -11.61
C ILE A 114 23.36 16.90 -10.90
N THR A 115 23.96 15.74 -10.60
CA THR A 115 25.28 15.70 -9.94
C THR A 115 26.39 16.28 -10.80
N ASP A 116 26.27 16.19 -12.12
CA ASP A 116 27.18 16.80 -13.09
C ASP A 116 27.02 18.33 -13.14
N ALA A 117 25.78 18.82 -13.16
CA ALA A 117 25.49 20.25 -13.10
C ALA A 117 25.98 20.93 -11.80
N LEU A 118 25.98 20.18 -10.70
CA LEU A 118 26.53 20.59 -9.40
C LEU A 118 28.07 20.48 -9.34
N GLY A 119 28.71 19.90 -10.36
CA GLY A 119 30.16 19.69 -10.39
C GLY A 119 30.69 18.61 -9.44
N ILE A 120 29.81 17.72 -8.96
CA ILE A 120 30.17 16.57 -8.12
C ILE A 120 30.73 15.44 -9.01
N THR A 121 30.19 15.30 -10.22
CA THR A 121 30.64 14.35 -11.25
C THR A 121 30.95 15.12 -12.55
N ASP A 122 31.70 14.52 -13.47
CA ASP A 122 31.91 15.02 -14.84
C ASP A 122 31.77 13.82 -15.78
N ILE A 123 30.54 13.52 -16.18
CA ILE A 123 30.18 12.31 -16.94
C ILE A 123 29.64 12.71 -18.32
N PHE A 124 28.96 13.85 -18.42
CA PHE A 124 28.34 14.36 -19.63
C PHE A 124 28.99 15.67 -20.06
N GLY A 125 29.83 15.62 -21.10
CA GLY A 125 30.54 16.81 -21.63
C GLY A 125 29.66 17.93 -22.19
N PHE A 126 28.33 17.78 -22.20
CA PHE A 126 27.37 18.83 -22.53
C PHE A 126 26.80 19.55 -21.30
N VAL A 127 26.94 18.98 -20.10
CA VAL A 127 26.51 19.61 -18.85
C VAL A 127 27.64 20.52 -18.37
N ARG A 128 27.37 21.83 -18.28
CA ARG A 128 28.33 22.80 -17.77
C ARG A 128 28.07 22.99 -16.29
N ALA A 129 28.99 22.56 -15.43
CA ALA A 129 28.94 22.86 -14.02
C ALA A 129 28.91 24.38 -13.81
N GLN A 130 27.93 24.87 -13.05
CA GLN A 130 27.88 26.28 -12.62
C GLN A 130 28.96 26.45 -11.55
N ARG A 131 30.11 26.97 -11.95
CA ARG A 131 31.23 27.30 -11.08
C ARG A 131 31.09 28.70 -10.52
#